data_AF-A0A5J5FYW2-F1
#
_entry.id   AF-A0A5J5FYW2-F1
#
_cell.length_a   1.000
_cell.length_b   1.000
_cell.length_c   1.000
_cell.angle_alpha   90.00
_cell.angle_beta   90.00
_cell.angle_gamma   90.00
#
_symmetry.space_group_name_H-M   'P 1'
#
loop_
_entity.id
_entity.type
_entity.pdbx_description
1 polymer ?
#
loop_
_entity_poly.entity_id
_entity_poly.type
_entity_poly.pdbx_seq_one_letter_code
_entity_poly.pdbx_strand_id
1 'polypeptide(L)'
;MAGHRLMARLFWFWYAAGTVLLVLLRLPESLEFANGLFLVFYALYACSLHLRERLGTTGNDSLVIKKTPPDAYAVPPGRLGRVRRTGHFGQTSQTSQVSQVSQTGQTGQTGQTGRKDGLPRTVLTAALIWLAGMGVEWIGVHTGLLFGDYRYSSALGPLMFGVPVTLGFAWIAVVLNALLLAPGAAAASGKKGAAFGWRPLLFRAVLTGCWAVLLDLVLDPVAQARGYWDWGTDAGFYGVPWSNFAGWFAAAALLSFAPGRIRFSPAGIRRGVRLYQAMLLMFGLISLRDGLPLCALIAAAGILLAEGRVRHASRRQAARV
;
A
#
# COMPACT_ATOMS: atom_id res chain seq x y z
N MET A 1 -15.03 7.25 -3.25
CA MET A 1 -13.94 8.17 -2.86
C MET A 1 -14.04 8.63 -1.40
N ALA A 2 -15.24 8.86 -0.85
CA ALA A 2 -15.43 9.27 0.55
C ALA A 2 -14.85 8.26 1.58
N GLY A 3 -15.13 6.96 1.41
CA GLY A 3 -14.67 5.92 2.35
C GLY A 3 -13.15 5.87 2.54
N HIS A 4 -12.35 5.95 1.47
CA HIS A 4 -10.89 5.98 1.61
C HIS A 4 -10.39 7.20 2.38
N ARG A 5 -10.93 8.40 2.13
CA ARG A 5 -10.50 9.62 2.83
C ARG A 5 -10.84 9.53 4.32
N LEU A 6 -11.97 8.94 4.66
CA LEU A 6 -12.33 8.66 6.05
C LEU A 6 -11.35 7.68 6.70
N MET A 7 -11.06 6.54 6.06
CA MET A 7 -10.11 5.55 6.57
C MET A 7 -8.70 6.15 6.75
N ALA A 8 -8.24 6.95 5.79
CA ALA A 8 -6.96 7.64 5.89
C ALA A 8 -6.91 8.60 7.08
N ARG A 9 -7.93 9.44 7.26
CA ARG A 9 -8.01 10.39 8.38
C ARG A 9 -8.03 9.66 9.72
N LEU A 10 -8.85 8.61 9.83
CA LEU A 10 -8.94 7.79 11.03
C LEU A 10 -7.58 7.17 11.38
N PHE A 11 -6.95 6.51 10.40
CA PHE A 11 -5.64 5.89 10.61
C PHE A 11 -4.57 6.91 11.01
N TRP A 12 -4.44 8.02 10.30
CA TRP A 12 -3.39 9.00 10.59
C TRP A 12 -3.59 9.73 11.93
N PHE A 13 -4.84 9.98 12.30
CA PHE A 13 -5.16 10.49 13.64
C PHE A 13 -4.72 9.47 14.72
N TRP A 14 -5.12 8.22 14.56
CA TRP A 14 -4.80 7.15 15.51
C TRP A 14 -3.29 6.88 15.58
N TYR A 15 -2.61 6.86 14.43
CA TYR A 15 -1.17 6.72 14.35
C TYR A 15 -0.44 7.84 15.09
N ALA A 16 -0.84 9.10 14.88
CA ALA A 16 -0.20 10.23 15.55
C ALA A 16 -0.39 10.17 17.06
N ALA A 17 -1.63 9.93 17.52
CA ALA A 17 -1.94 9.77 18.94
C ALA A 17 -1.16 8.59 19.55
N GLY A 18 -1.22 7.41 18.92
CA GLY A 18 -0.51 6.22 19.37
C GLY A 18 1.00 6.40 19.42
N THR A 19 1.60 7.03 18.41
CA THR A 19 3.05 7.31 18.39
C THR A 19 3.45 8.21 19.54
N VAL A 20 2.72 9.31 19.77
CA VAL A 20 3.00 10.25 20.88
C VAL A 20 2.89 9.53 22.22
N LEU A 21 1.82 8.75 22.43
CA LEU A 21 1.62 8.00 23.66
C LEU A 21 2.73 6.96 23.88
N LEU A 22 3.03 6.14 22.87
CA LEU A 22 4.03 5.07 22.96
C LEU A 22 5.47 5.57 23.10
N VAL A 23 5.79 6.75 22.57
CA VAL A 23 7.14 7.34 22.65
C VAL A 23 7.32 8.15 23.92
N LEU A 24 6.31 8.88 24.39
CA LEU A 24 6.46 9.80 25.53
C LEU A 24 5.96 9.21 26.85
N LEU A 25 4.90 8.41 26.83
CA LEU A 25 4.19 7.96 28.04
C LEU A 25 4.29 6.44 28.21
N ARG A 26 4.20 5.96 29.45
CA ARG A 26 3.90 4.54 29.68
C ARG A 26 2.39 4.40 29.55
N LEU A 27 1.92 3.53 28.66
CA LEU A 27 0.49 3.28 28.51
C LEU A 27 -0.02 2.54 29.75
N PRO A 28 -1.09 3.02 30.42
CA PRO A 28 -1.74 2.25 31.47
C PRO A 28 -2.43 1.02 30.87
N GLU A 29 -2.53 -0.06 31.65
CA GLU A 29 -3.14 -1.34 31.24
C GLU A 29 -4.54 -1.16 30.65
N SER A 30 -5.33 -0.22 31.19
CA SER A 30 -6.68 0.09 30.71
C SER A 30 -6.74 0.60 29.26
N LEU A 31 -5.61 1.03 28.69
CA LEU A 31 -5.50 1.51 27.31
C LEU A 31 -4.79 0.50 26.39
N GLU A 32 -4.41 -0.69 26.86
CA GLU A 32 -3.73 -1.69 26.01
C GLU A 32 -4.58 -2.16 24.84
N PHE A 33 -5.91 -2.14 24.97
CA PHE A 33 -6.82 -2.44 23.85
C PHE A 33 -6.54 -1.55 22.61
N ALA A 34 -5.96 -0.36 22.80
CA ALA A 34 -5.60 0.56 21.73
C ALA A 34 -4.53 -0.03 20.79
N ASN A 35 -3.66 -0.92 21.27
CA ASN A 35 -2.67 -1.61 20.46
C ASN A 35 -3.35 -2.54 19.45
N GLY A 36 -4.31 -3.34 19.91
CA GLY A 36 -5.11 -4.21 19.04
C GLY A 36 -5.90 -3.40 17.99
N LEU A 37 -6.49 -2.28 18.40
CA LEU A 37 -7.22 -1.40 17.50
C LEU A 37 -6.32 -0.72 16.47
N PHE A 38 -5.07 -0.38 16.85
CA PHE A 38 -4.06 0.12 15.91
C PHE A 38 -3.81 -0.88 14.78
N LEU A 39 -3.66 -2.18 15.07
CA LEU A 39 -3.47 -3.22 14.07
C LEU A 39 -4.65 -3.31 13.09
N VAL A 40 -5.88 -3.23 13.62
CA VAL A 40 -7.09 -3.22 12.79
C VAL A 40 -7.11 -1.99 11.86
N PHE A 41 -6.87 -0.79 12.38
CA PHE A 41 -6.86 0.42 11.55
C PHE A 41 -5.75 0.43 10.51
N TYR A 42 -4.57 -0.10 10.86
CA TYR A 42 -3.48 -0.27 9.93
C TYR A 42 -3.85 -1.21 8.77
N ALA A 43 -4.45 -2.37 9.08
CA ALA A 43 -4.94 -3.31 8.09
C ALA A 43 -6.02 -2.71 7.18
N LEU A 44 -7.01 -2.02 7.77
CA LEU A 44 -8.08 -1.37 7.02
C LEU A 44 -7.56 -0.29 6.08
N TYR A 45 -6.58 0.50 6.53
CA TYR A 45 -5.97 1.52 5.68
C TYR A 45 -5.17 0.88 4.53
N ALA A 46 -4.37 -0.16 4.80
CA ALA A 46 -3.64 -0.91 3.76
C ALA A 46 -4.59 -1.53 2.72
N CYS A 47 -5.69 -2.16 3.17
CA CYS A 47 -6.76 -2.65 2.31
C CYS A 47 -7.38 -1.53 1.46
N SER A 48 -7.62 -0.36 2.05
CA SER A 48 -8.19 0.79 1.34
C SER A 48 -7.27 1.29 0.21
N LEU A 49 -5.95 1.24 0.40
CA LEU A 49 -4.97 1.58 -0.62
C LEU A 49 -5.04 0.57 -1.77
N HIS A 50 -5.03 -0.73 -1.47
CA HIS A 50 -5.15 -1.76 -2.50
C HIS A 50 -6.47 -1.74 -3.26
N LEU A 51 -7.59 -1.51 -2.56
CA LEU A 51 -8.89 -1.36 -3.19
C LEU A 51 -8.86 -0.24 -4.25
N ARG A 52 -8.21 0.90 -3.95
CA ARG A 52 -8.10 2.00 -4.90
C ARG A 52 -7.33 1.63 -6.15
N GLU A 53 -6.25 0.88 -5.99
CA GLU A 53 -5.42 0.41 -7.11
C GLU A 53 -6.18 -0.62 -7.96
N ARG A 54 -7.00 -1.49 -7.35
CA ARG A 54 -7.90 -2.39 -8.08
C ARG A 54 -8.99 -1.64 -8.85
N LEU A 55 -9.57 -0.60 -8.25
CA LEU A 55 -10.64 0.20 -8.87
C LEU A 55 -10.11 1.22 -9.91
N GLY A 56 -8.79 1.37 -10.08
CA GLY A 56 -8.21 2.36 -10.97
C GLY A 56 -8.50 3.81 -10.59
N THR A 57 -8.83 4.09 -9.32
CA THR A 57 -9.23 5.43 -8.85
C THR A 57 -8.01 6.31 -8.53
N THR A 58 -7.27 6.68 -9.57
CA THR A 58 -6.18 7.65 -9.50
C THR A 58 -6.72 9.08 -9.61
N GLY A 59 -7.55 9.50 -8.67
CA GLY A 59 -7.93 10.91 -8.53
C GLY A 59 -6.81 11.68 -7.84
N ASN A 60 -6.29 12.72 -8.50
CA ASN A 60 -5.42 13.73 -7.93
C ASN A 60 -6.26 14.52 -6.91
N ASP A 61 -6.03 14.36 -5.60
CA ASP A 61 -6.72 15.16 -4.56
C ASP A 61 -6.13 16.60 -4.48
N SER A 62 -5.28 17.02 -5.43
CA SER A 62 -4.92 18.42 -5.61
C SER A 62 -6.11 19.15 -6.24
N LEU A 63 -6.70 20.06 -5.45
CA LEU A 63 -7.62 21.11 -5.86
C LEU A 63 -7.53 21.42 -7.37
N VAL A 64 -8.58 21.08 -8.11
CA VAL A 64 -8.84 21.69 -9.40
C VAL A 64 -9.17 23.14 -9.11
N ILE A 65 -8.16 24.00 -8.97
CA ILE A 65 -8.33 25.39 -9.35
C ILE A 65 -8.47 25.32 -10.87
N LYS A 66 -9.72 25.30 -11.34
CA LYS A 66 -10.05 25.58 -12.72
C LYS A 66 -9.44 26.97 -12.99
N LYS A 67 -8.27 27.02 -13.63
CA LYS A 67 -7.85 28.25 -14.31
C LYS A 67 -8.87 28.46 -15.41
N THR A 68 -9.84 29.31 -15.16
CA THR A 68 -10.66 29.90 -16.22
C THR A 68 -9.67 30.59 -17.17
N PRO A 69 -9.65 30.28 -18.47
CA PRO A 69 -8.84 31.03 -19.42
C PRO A 69 -9.27 32.50 -19.39
N PRO A 70 -8.36 33.48 -19.47
CA PRO A 70 -8.69 34.91 -19.30
C PRO A 70 -9.60 35.51 -20.38
N ASP A 71 -9.91 34.76 -21.45
CA ASP A 71 -10.36 35.38 -22.71
C ASP A 71 -11.82 35.05 -23.09
N ALA A 72 -12.62 34.52 -22.16
CA ALA A 72 -14.00 34.07 -22.46
C ALA A 72 -15.06 35.19 -22.55
N TYR A 73 -14.68 36.48 -22.57
CA TYR A 73 -15.61 37.61 -22.69
C TYR A 73 -15.21 38.63 -23.77
N ALA A 74 -14.69 38.19 -24.92
CA ALA A 74 -14.59 39.06 -26.09
C ALA A 74 -15.90 39.02 -26.89
N VAL A 75 -16.79 40.00 -26.65
CA VAL A 75 -17.92 40.30 -27.54
C VAL A 75 -17.36 40.94 -28.82
N PRO A 76 -17.63 40.41 -30.02
CA PRO A 76 -17.18 41.06 -31.26
C PRO A 76 -18.00 42.35 -31.50
N PRO A 77 -17.37 43.49 -31.82
CA PRO A 77 -18.10 44.70 -32.13
C PRO A 77 -18.77 44.56 -33.51
N GLY A 78 -20.09 44.76 -33.53
CA GLY A 78 -20.86 44.87 -34.75
C GLY A 78 -20.43 46.08 -35.59
N ARG A 79 -20.38 45.90 -36.92
CA ARG A 79 -20.40 47.00 -37.87
C ARG A 79 -21.35 46.69 -39.01
N LEU A 80 -22.31 47.60 -39.18
CA LEU A 80 -23.33 47.64 -40.22
C LEU A 80 -22.73 47.75 -41.63
N GLY A 81 -23.32 46.97 -42.55
CA GLY A 81 -23.69 47.40 -43.90
C GLY A 81 -22.60 47.53 -44.98
N ARG A 82 -22.68 46.65 -45.99
CA ARG A 82 -22.79 47.09 -47.41
C ARG A 82 -23.31 45.95 -48.29
N VAL A 83 -24.47 46.15 -48.88
CA VAL A 83 -25.02 45.31 -49.95
C VAL A 83 -24.22 45.56 -51.23
N ARG A 84 -23.77 44.49 -51.90
CA ARG A 84 -23.50 44.51 -53.34
C ARG A 84 -23.88 43.16 -53.97
N ARG A 85 -24.80 43.24 -54.95
CA ARG A 85 -25.20 42.20 -55.89
C ARG A 85 -24.08 41.88 -56.88
N THR A 86 -23.92 40.60 -57.20
CA THR A 86 -23.51 39.94 -58.47
C THR A 86 -23.31 38.46 -58.09
N GLY A 87 -23.91 37.40 -58.64
CA GLY A 87 -24.61 37.17 -59.89
C GLY A 87 -23.80 36.23 -60.79
N HIS A 88 -23.77 34.90 -60.55
CA HIS A 88 -23.75 33.84 -61.60
C HIS A 88 -23.63 32.39 -61.07
N PHE A 89 -24.53 31.55 -61.57
CA PHE A 89 -24.44 30.15 -62.03
C PHE A 89 -23.32 29.19 -61.56
N GLY A 90 -23.73 27.95 -61.22
CA GLY A 90 -22.88 26.75 -61.26
C GLY A 90 -23.43 25.56 -60.44
N GLN A 91 -24.15 24.65 -61.10
CA GLN A 91 -24.49 23.30 -60.63
C GLN A 91 -23.23 22.43 -60.44
N THR A 92 -23.39 21.29 -59.72
CA THR A 92 -22.59 20.03 -59.64
C THR A 92 -21.95 19.80 -58.26
N SER A 93 -21.93 18.61 -57.63
CA SER A 93 -22.53 17.30 -57.88
C SER A 93 -22.50 16.54 -56.54
N GLN A 94 -23.44 15.62 -56.37
CA GLN A 94 -23.41 14.60 -55.32
C GLN A 94 -22.12 13.77 -55.43
N THR A 95 -21.51 13.41 -54.29
CA THR A 95 -20.73 12.18 -54.21
C THR A 95 -20.92 11.57 -52.83
N SER A 96 -21.71 10.51 -52.79
CA SER A 96 -21.84 9.58 -51.67
C SER A 96 -20.62 8.67 -51.65
N GLN A 97 -19.87 8.64 -50.54
CA GLN A 97 -19.04 7.49 -50.13
C GLN A 97 -19.18 7.34 -48.62
N VAL A 98 -20.06 6.43 -48.20
CA VAL A 98 -19.73 5.08 -47.72
C VAL A 98 -18.92 5.09 -46.42
N SER A 99 -19.68 4.92 -45.34
CA SER A 99 -19.36 4.40 -44.02
C SER A 99 -18.02 3.64 -43.92
N GLN A 100 -17.08 4.21 -43.16
CA GLN A 100 -16.14 3.42 -42.37
C GLN A 100 -16.53 3.52 -40.90
N VAL A 101 -17.30 2.53 -40.46
CA VAL A 101 -17.48 2.17 -39.06
C VAL A 101 -16.10 1.76 -38.54
N SER A 102 -15.41 2.71 -37.92
CA SER A 102 -14.18 2.42 -37.19
C SER A 102 -14.54 1.55 -35.99
N GLN A 103 -13.99 0.34 -35.96
CA GLN A 103 -14.11 -0.62 -34.87
C GLN A 103 -13.48 -0.06 -33.58
N THR A 104 -14.20 0.82 -32.88
CA THR A 104 -13.99 1.12 -31.46
C THR A 104 -14.68 0.04 -30.63
N GLY A 105 -14.13 -1.17 -30.66
CA GLY A 105 -14.74 -2.32 -30.00
C GLY A 105 -13.70 -3.30 -29.51
N GLN A 106 -13.03 -2.99 -28.39
CA GLN A 106 -12.54 -4.00 -27.42
C GLN A 106 -11.78 -3.43 -26.19
N THR A 107 -11.70 -2.12 -25.99
CA THR A 107 -11.09 -1.53 -24.77
C THR A 107 -12.08 -1.28 -23.62
N GLY A 108 -13.37 -1.58 -23.78
CA GLY A 108 -14.43 -1.26 -22.80
C GLY A 108 -14.75 -2.32 -21.74
N GLN A 109 -14.52 -3.62 -22.02
CA GLN A 109 -15.02 -4.69 -21.13
C GLN A 109 -14.08 -5.06 -19.97
N THR A 110 -12.76 -4.93 -20.15
CA THR A 110 -11.77 -5.17 -19.09
C THR A 110 -11.75 -4.07 -18.01
N GLY A 111 -12.20 -2.84 -18.34
CA GLY A 111 -12.30 -1.73 -17.40
C GLY A 111 -13.53 -1.78 -16.48
N GLN A 112 -14.65 -2.36 -16.95
CA GLN A 112 -15.89 -2.44 -16.16
C GLN A 112 -15.90 -3.63 -15.18
N THR A 113 -15.34 -4.78 -15.57
CA THR A 113 -15.22 -5.98 -14.72
C THR A 113 -14.29 -5.76 -13.52
N GLY A 114 -13.14 -5.07 -13.71
CA GLY A 114 -12.25 -4.70 -12.61
C GLY A 114 -12.86 -3.74 -11.58
N ARG A 115 -13.85 -2.94 -12.00
CA ARG A 115 -14.51 -1.94 -11.14
C ARG A 115 -15.63 -2.54 -10.27
N LYS A 116 -16.31 -3.59 -10.75
CA LYS A 116 -17.38 -4.28 -9.99
C LYS A 116 -16.81 -5.26 -8.95
N ASP A 117 -15.69 -5.92 -9.25
CA ASP A 117 -15.12 -6.96 -8.37
C ASP A 117 -14.07 -6.45 -7.37
N GLY A 118 -13.74 -5.15 -7.39
CA GLY A 118 -12.63 -4.61 -6.62
C GLY A 118 -12.74 -4.83 -5.10
N LEU A 119 -13.92 -4.56 -4.53
CA LEU A 119 -14.18 -4.74 -3.11
C LEU A 119 -14.21 -6.23 -2.70
N PRO A 120 -15.01 -7.11 -3.34
CA PRO A 120 -15.00 -8.54 -3.03
C PRO A 120 -13.60 -9.16 -3.10
N ARG A 121 -12.81 -8.83 -4.13
CA ARG A 121 -11.43 -9.34 -4.25
C ARG A 121 -10.51 -8.82 -3.15
N THR A 122 -10.69 -7.59 -2.69
CA THR A 122 -9.89 -7.03 -1.60
C THR A 122 -10.26 -7.69 -0.27
N VAL A 123 -11.55 -7.89 -0.01
CA VAL A 123 -12.03 -8.61 1.18
C VAL A 123 -11.54 -10.05 1.17
N LEU A 124 -11.64 -10.76 0.04
CA LEU A 124 -11.10 -12.11 -0.11
C LEU A 124 -9.58 -12.16 0.11
N THR A 125 -8.83 -11.20 -0.45
CA THR A 125 -7.38 -11.10 -0.22
C THR A 125 -7.09 -10.94 1.27
N ALA A 126 -7.78 -10.02 1.95
CA ALA A 126 -7.59 -9.75 3.37
C ALA A 126 -7.94 -10.99 4.22
N ALA A 127 -9.05 -11.67 3.92
CA ALA A 127 -9.45 -12.88 4.62
C ALA A 127 -8.44 -14.01 4.45
N LEU A 128 -7.90 -14.21 3.25
CA LEU A 128 -6.86 -15.22 2.99
C LEU A 128 -5.58 -14.91 3.77
N ILE A 129 -5.14 -13.64 3.77
CA ILE A 129 -3.94 -13.23 4.53
C ILE A 129 -4.18 -13.36 6.04
N TRP A 130 -5.36 -13.00 6.52
CA TRP A 130 -5.71 -13.13 7.93
C TRP A 130 -5.69 -14.60 8.36
N LEU A 131 -6.38 -15.48 7.62
CA LEU A 131 -6.48 -16.91 7.95
C LEU A 131 -5.12 -17.59 7.90
N ALA A 132 -4.36 -17.35 6.83
CA ALA A 132 -3.03 -17.94 6.69
C ALA A 132 -2.04 -17.36 7.70
N GLY A 133 -2.09 -16.06 7.99
CA GLY A 133 -1.28 -15.42 9.03
C GLY A 133 -1.57 -16.02 10.41
N MET A 134 -2.84 -16.09 10.82
CA MET A 134 -3.24 -16.76 12.07
C MET A 134 -2.81 -18.23 12.11
N GLY A 135 -2.86 -18.94 10.98
CA GLY A 135 -2.36 -20.32 10.89
C GLY A 135 -0.86 -20.42 11.10
N VAL A 136 -0.08 -19.53 10.50
CA VAL A 136 1.38 -19.45 10.68
C VAL A 136 1.74 -19.13 12.14
N GLU A 137 1.06 -18.16 12.75
CA GLU A 137 1.22 -17.84 14.18
C GLU A 137 0.89 -19.03 15.08
N TRP A 138 -0.24 -19.69 14.82
CA TRP A 138 -0.66 -20.86 15.59
C TRP A 138 0.36 -21.99 15.49
N ILE A 139 0.87 -22.28 14.29
CA ILE A 139 1.96 -23.26 14.11
C ILE A 139 3.20 -22.80 14.89
N GLY A 140 3.57 -21.53 14.80
CA GLY A 140 4.71 -20.96 15.50
C GLY A 140 4.64 -21.17 17.01
N VAL A 141 3.55 -20.73 17.66
CA VAL A 141 3.36 -20.82 19.13
C VAL A 141 3.35 -22.27 19.64
N HIS A 142 2.81 -23.22 18.87
CA HIS A 142 2.66 -24.61 19.35
C HIS A 142 3.82 -25.53 19.00
N THR A 143 4.62 -25.19 17.98
CA THR A 143 5.69 -26.08 17.49
C THR A 143 7.08 -25.52 17.69
N GLY A 144 7.23 -24.20 17.84
CA GLY A 144 8.53 -23.52 17.87
C GLY A 144 9.28 -23.51 16.53
N LEU A 145 8.78 -24.22 15.51
CA LEU A 145 9.53 -24.51 14.27
C LEU A 145 9.71 -23.31 13.35
N LEU A 146 8.79 -22.33 13.38
CA LEU A 146 8.79 -21.21 12.45
C LEU A 146 9.57 -20.01 12.97
N PHE A 147 9.31 -19.60 14.20
CA PHE A 147 9.83 -18.35 14.76
C PHE A 147 10.75 -18.56 15.96
N GLY A 148 10.90 -19.80 16.45
CA GLY A 148 11.45 -20.10 17.78
C GLY A 148 10.36 -20.34 18.81
N ASP A 149 10.72 -20.59 20.06
CA ASP A 149 9.78 -20.75 21.17
C ASP A 149 9.38 -19.37 21.70
N TYR A 150 8.08 -19.06 21.73
CA TYR A 150 7.61 -17.77 22.21
C TYR A 150 6.17 -17.81 22.72
N ARG A 151 5.79 -16.82 23.51
CA ARG A 151 4.44 -16.68 24.08
C ARG A 151 3.94 -15.25 23.98
N TYR A 152 2.72 -15.09 23.47
CA TYR A 152 2.05 -13.80 23.43
C TYR A 152 1.45 -13.41 24.78
N SER A 153 1.51 -12.12 25.09
CA SER A 153 0.68 -11.47 26.11
C SER A 153 -0.71 -11.15 25.55
N SER A 154 -1.63 -10.73 26.43
CA SER A 154 -2.95 -10.21 26.04
C SER A 154 -2.93 -8.74 25.59
N ALA A 155 -1.78 -8.08 25.58
CA ALA A 155 -1.66 -6.63 25.32
C ALA A 155 -2.08 -6.21 23.89
N LEU A 156 -2.11 -7.16 22.95
CA LEU A 156 -2.57 -6.93 21.58
C LEU A 156 -4.05 -7.26 21.37
N GLY A 157 -4.72 -7.84 22.36
CA GLY A 157 -6.13 -8.21 22.31
C GLY A 157 -6.38 -9.65 22.74
N PRO A 158 -7.63 -10.13 22.61
CA PRO A 158 -8.01 -11.47 23.04
C PRO A 158 -7.21 -12.56 22.34
N LEU A 159 -6.74 -13.54 23.11
CA LEU A 159 -6.01 -14.70 22.61
C LEU A 159 -6.98 -15.76 22.10
N MET A 160 -6.72 -16.27 20.91
CA MET A 160 -7.37 -17.43 20.30
C MET A 160 -6.31 -18.51 20.13
N PHE A 161 -6.41 -19.59 20.91
CA PHE A 161 -5.40 -20.65 20.96
C PHE A 161 -3.98 -20.09 21.18
N GLY A 162 -3.80 -19.17 22.12
CA GLY A 162 -2.49 -18.57 22.44
C GLY A 162 -2.00 -17.49 21.47
N VAL A 163 -2.75 -17.15 20.42
CA VAL A 163 -2.41 -16.09 19.45
C VAL A 163 -3.42 -14.94 19.54
N PRO A 164 -3.00 -13.66 19.67
CA PRO A 164 -3.93 -12.54 19.62
C PRO A 164 -4.65 -12.48 18.28
N VAL A 165 -5.99 -12.44 18.30
CA VAL A 165 -6.84 -12.37 17.08
C VAL A 165 -6.50 -11.16 16.20
N THR A 166 -5.97 -10.12 16.81
CA THR A 166 -5.54 -8.89 16.15
C THR A 166 -4.28 -9.07 15.29
N LEU A 167 -3.47 -10.12 15.50
CA LEU A 167 -2.29 -10.38 14.67
C LEU A 167 -2.62 -10.76 13.24
N GLY A 168 -3.77 -11.41 12.99
CA GLY A 168 -4.21 -11.59 11.61
C GLY A 168 -4.38 -10.26 10.87
N PHE A 169 -4.69 -9.16 11.57
CA PHE A 169 -4.70 -7.82 10.98
C PHE A 169 -3.29 -7.25 10.80
N ALA A 170 -2.35 -7.55 11.71
CA ALA A 170 -0.93 -7.23 11.51
C ALA A 170 -0.41 -7.87 10.22
N TRP A 171 -0.70 -9.16 9.97
CA TRP A 171 -0.37 -9.86 8.74
C TRP A 171 -0.93 -9.17 7.49
N ILE A 172 -2.22 -8.79 7.51
CA ILE A 172 -2.82 -8.01 6.42
C ILE A 172 -2.02 -6.74 6.19
N ALA A 173 -1.78 -5.96 7.24
CA ALA A 173 -1.18 -4.65 7.14
C ALA A 173 0.27 -4.72 6.61
N VAL A 174 1.09 -5.58 7.19
CA VAL A 174 2.51 -5.75 6.82
C VAL A 174 2.63 -6.26 5.39
N VAL A 175 1.93 -7.35 5.04
CA VAL A 175 2.04 -7.95 3.70
C VAL A 175 1.56 -6.98 2.63
N LEU A 176 0.40 -6.36 2.81
CA LEU A 176 -0.16 -5.45 1.80
C LEU A 176 0.66 -4.16 1.68
N ASN A 177 1.20 -3.63 2.78
CA ASN A 177 2.08 -2.47 2.73
C ASN A 177 3.41 -2.81 2.02
N ALA A 178 4.07 -3.90 2.40
CA ALA A 178 5.29 -4.38 1.72
C ALA A 178 5.06 -4.61 0.21
N LEU A 179 3.87 -5.11 -0.17
CA LEU A 179 3.48 -5.28 -1.57
C LEU A 179 3.49 -3.97 -2.38
N LEU A 180 3.05 -2.85 -1.77
CA LEU A 180 3.07 -1.53 -2.42
C LEU A 180 4.50 -1.07 -2.71
N LEU A 181 5.48 -1.53 -1.91
CA LEU A 181 6.91 -1.28 -2.10
C LEU A 181 7.58 -2.30 -3.02
N ALA A 182 6.87 -3.35 -3.45
CA ALA A 182 7.34 -4.40 -4.35
C ALA A 182 6.61 -4.40 -5.72
N PRO A 183 6.53 -3.28 -6.47
CA PRO A 183 5.95 -3.31 -7.81
C PRO A 183 6.71 -4.32 -8.67
N GLY A 184 5.96 -5.24 -9.28
CA GLY A 184 6.53 -6.35 -10.06
C GLY A 184 7.49 -5.88 -11.16
N ALA A 185 8.42 -6.75 -11.55
CA ALA A 185 9.54 -6.44 -12.46
C ALA A 185 9.16 -5.69 -13.77
N ALA A 186 7.92 -5.85 -14.25
CA ALA A 186 7.40 -5.13 -15.41
C ALA A 186 7.23 -3.60 -15.18
N ALA A 187 6.86 -3.18 -13.97
CA ALA A 187 6.79 -1.77 -13.60
C ALA A 187 8.18 -1.14 -13.44
N ALA A 188 9.18 -1.92 -12.99
CA ALA A 188 10.55 -1.48 -12.81
C ALA A 188 11.33 -1.35 -14.14
N SER A 189 11.07 -2.24 -15.09
CA SER A 189 11.74 -2.27 -16.41
C SER A 189 11.10 -1.33 -17.44
N GLY A 190 9.84 -0.93 -17.25
CA GLY A 190 9.14 -0.02 -18.15
C GLY A 190 8.91 -0.57 -19.57
N LYS A 191 9.22 -1.85 -19.81
CA LYS A 191 8.98 -2.55 -21.09
C LYS A 191 7.54 -3.05 -21.11
N LYS A 192 6.72 -2.49 -22.01
CA LYS A 192 5.38 -3.01 -22.33
C LYS A 192 5.58 -4.42 -22.92
N GLY A 193 5.24 -5.46 -22.15
CA GLY A 193 5.37 -6.87 -22.59
C GLY A 193 6.03 -7.81 -21.57
N ALA A 194 6.87 -7.31 -20.66
CA ALA A 194 7.56 -8.13 -19.64
C ALA A 194 6.66 -8.61 -18.48
N ALA A 195 5.33 -8.45 -18.60
CA ALA A 195 4.36 -8.62 -17.53
C ALA A 195 3.73 -10.01 -17.45
N PHE A 196 4.10 -10.93 -18.36
CA PHE A 196 3.55 -12.27 -18.42
C PHE A 196 4.62 -13.30 -18.06
N GLY A 197 4.44 -14.00 -16.94
CA GLY A 197 5.35 -15.05 -16.46
C GLY A 197 5.38 -15.19 -14.94
N TRP A 198 6.01 -16.26 -14.45
CA TRP A 198 6.22 -16.53 -13.01
C TRP A 198 7.37 -15.68 -12.43
N ARG A 199 8.37 -15.30 -13.24
CA ARG A 199 9.55 -14.53 -12.79
C ARG A 199 9.19 -13.18 -12.15
N PRO A 200 8.30 -12.33 -12.72
CA PRO A 200 7.92 -11.07 -12.06
C PRO A 200 7.16 -11.27 -10.76
N LEU A 201 6.42 -12.38 -10.61
CA LEU A 201 5.72 -12.72 -9.38
C LEU A 201 6.69 -13.19 -8.30
N LEU A 202 7.68 -14.02 -8.67
CA LEU A 202 8.75 -14.44 -7.76
C LEU A 202 9.58 -13.24 -7.28
N PHE A 203 9.96 -12.35 -8.20
CA PHE A 203 10.69 -11.13 -7.83
C PHE A 203 9.88 -10.24 -6.86
N ARG A 204 8.57 -10.10 -7.08
CA ARG A 204 7.68 -9.42 -6.14
C ARG A 204 7.66 -10.12 -4.78
N ALA A 205 7.56 -11.45 -4.75
CA ALA A 205 7.53 -12.22 -3.52
C ALA A 205 8.80 -12.02 -2.69
N VAL A 206 9.98 -12.15 -3.32
CA VAL A 206 11.27 -11.90 -2.67
C VAL A 206 11.35 -10.48 -2.12
N LEU A 207 11.01 -9.47 -2.92
CA LEU A 207 11.01 -8.08 -2.43
C LEU A 207 10.02 -7.84 -1.30
N THR A 208 8.86 -8.49 -1.32
CA THR A 208 7.85 -8.40 -0.25
C THR A 208 8.42 -8.97 1.04
N GLY A 209 9.06 -10.14 0.97
CA GLY A 209 9.78 -10.75 2.09
C GLY A 209 10.87 -9.84 2.65
N CYS A 210 11.71 -9.25 1.79
CA CYS A 210 12.76 -8.32 2.25
C CYS A 210 12.20 -7.09 2.97
N TRP A 211 11.10 -6.49 2.47
CA TRP A 211 10.46 -5.37 3.15
C TRP A 211 9.76 -5.77 4.45
N ALA A 212 9.24 -6.99 4.54
CA ALA A 212 8.70 -7.51 5.79
C ALA A 212 9.82 -7.67 6.84
N VAL A 213 10.93 -8.33 6.48
CA VAL A 213 12.10 -8.50 7.35
C VAL A 213 12.69 -7.17 7.80
N LEU A 214 12.78 -6.18 6.92
CA LEU A 214 13.30 -4.87 7.31
C LEU A 214 12.43 -4.20 8.39
N LEU A 215 11.11 -4.36 8.30
CA LEU A 215 10.20 -3.86 9.34
C LEU A 215 10.33 -4.66 10.63
N ASP A 216 10.40 -5.98 10.50
CA ASP A 216 10.52 -6.97 11.59
C ASP A 216 11.78 -6.75 12.43
N LEU A 217 12.93 -6.47 11.79
CA LEU A 217 14.19 -6.08 12.45
C LEU A 217 14.09 -4.81 13.30
N VAL A 218 12.99 -4.05 13.22
CA VAL A 218 12.72 -2.91 14.09
C VAL A 218 11.57 -3.22 15.05
N LEU A 219 10.51 -3.83 14.54
CA LEU A 219 9.25 -4.07 15.25
C LEU A 219 9.41 -5.10 16.36
N ASP A 220 10.01 -6.26 16.07
CA ASP A 220 10.03 -7.39 17.01
C ASP A 220 10.90 -7.15 18.24
N PRO A 221 12.11 -6.56 18.12
CA PRO A 221 12.87 -6.13 19.30
C PRO A 221 12.12 -5.15 20.18
N VAL A 222 11.38 -4.20 19.57
CA VAL A 222 10.56 -3.23 20.30
C VAL A 222 9.39 -3.93 21.00
N ALA A 223 8.73 -4.86 20.32
CA ALA A 223 7.60 -5.58 20.87
C ALA A 223 7.99 -6.49 22.04
N GLN A 224 9.15 -7.16 21.95
CA GLN A 224 9.73 -7.90 23.07
C GLN A 224 10.05 -6.97 24.25
N ALA A 225 10.74 -5.84 24.00
CA ALA A 225 11.06 -4.86 25.03
C ALA A 225 9.81 -4.25 25.71
N ARG A 226 8.68 -4.23 24.99
CA ARG A 226 7.36 -3.79 25.47
C ARG A 226 6.51 -4.92 26.07
N GLY A 227 7.02 -6.14 26.13
CA GLY A 227 6.33 -7.28 26.73
C GLY A 227 5.14 -7.79 25.93
N TYR A 228 5.05 -7.49 24.64
CA TYR A 228 3.96 -7.99 23.79
C TYR A 228 4.06 -9.48 23.56
N TRP A 229 5.29 -10.00 23.47
CA TRP A 229 5.60 -11.41 23.51
C TRP A 229 7.00 -11.62 24.09
N ASP A 230 7.25 -12.84 24.56
CA ASP A 230 8.52 -13.26 25.12
C ASP A 230 9.03 -14.50 24.37
N TRP A 231 10.32 -14.51 24.02
CA TRP A 231 10.99 -15.57 23.25
C TRP A 231 11.65 -16.63 24.12
N GLY A 232 11.61 -16.49 25.46
CA GLY A 232 12.14 -17.48 26.41
C GLY A 232 13.65 -17.77 26.27
N THR A 233 14.35 -17.04 25.40
CA THR A 233 15.78 -17.15 25.10
C THR A 233 16.32 -15.76 24.79
N ASP A 234 17.58 -15.51 25.11
CA ASP A 234 18.28 -14.25 24.76
C ASP A 234 19.09 -14.39 23.46
N ALA A 235 18.71 -15.32 22.58
CA ALA A 235 19.45 -15.63 21.36
C ALA A 235 18.97 -14.79 20.16
N GLY A 236 19.91 -14.25 19.39
CA GLY A 236 19.64 -13.58 18.11
C GLY A 236 19.74 -12.06 18.18
N PHE A 237 18.90 -11.37 17.42
CA PHE A 237 18.95 -9.92 17.28
C PHE A 237 18.11 -9.25 18.36
N TYR A 238 18.76 -8.69 19.39
CA TYR A 238 18.09 -8.14 20.58
C TYR A 238 17.16 -9.14 21.28
N GLY A 239 17.55 -10.43 21.32
CA GLY A 239 16.75 -11.50 21.92
C GLY A 239 15.71 -12.11 20.99
N VAL A 240 15.56 -11.59 19.76
CA VAL A 240 14.68 -12.16 18.73
C VAL A 240 15.43 -13.25 17.94
N PRO A 241 14.93 -14.50 17.88
CA PRO A 241 15.58 -15.58 17.14
C PRO A 241 15.73 -15.31 15.65
N TRP A 242 16.83 -15.78 15.04
CA TRP A 242 17.04 -15.64 13.60
C TRP A 242 15.99 -16.36 12.73
N SER A 243 15.41 -17.43 13.27
CA SER A 243 14.28 -18.16 12.66
C SER A 243 13.07 -17.25 12.46
N ASN A 244 12.81 -16.30 13.38
CA ASN A 244 11.72 -15.35 13.26
C ASN A 244 11.80 -14.54 11.95
N PHE A 245 12.94 -13.91 11.70
CA PHE A 245 13.15 -13.12 10.49
C PHE A 245 13.06 -13.97 9.22
N ALA A 246 13.56 -15.21 9.26
CA ALA A 246 13.43 -16.15 8.15
C ALA A 246 11.97 -16.58 7.90
N GLY A 247 11.21 -16.80 8.98
CA GLY A 247 9.79 -17.11 8.96
C GLY A 247 8.97 -15.96 8.38
N TRP A 248 9.17 -14.73 8.84
CA TRP A 248 8.54 -13.53 8.30
C TRP A 248 8.88 -13.31 6.82
N PHE A 249 10.13 -13.55 6.42
CA PHE A 249 10.51 -13.53 5.00
C PHE A 249 9.68 -14.51 4.17
N ALA A 250 9.67 -15.78 4.57
CA ALA A 250 9.02 -16.86 3.83
C ALA A 250 7.49 -16.68 3.79
N ALA A 251 6.88 -16.38 4.93
CA ALA A 251 5.44 -16.17 5.06
C ALA A 251 5.00 -14.94 4.26
N ALA A 252 5.67 -13.79 4.40
CA ALA A 252 5.30 -12.59 3.64
C ALA A 252 5.50 -12.78 2.13
N ALA A 253 6.56 -13.48 1.71
CA ALA A 253 6.78 -13.83 0.31
C ALA A 253 5.66 -14.72 -0.24
N LEU A 254 5.21 -15.72 0.52
CA LEU A 254 4.11 -16.61 0.13
C LEU A 254 2.76 -15.89 0.10
N LEU A 255 2.44 -15.11 1.13
CA LEU A 255 1.19 -14.35 1.22
C LEU A 255 1.10 -13.26 0.14
N SER A 256 2.25 -12.82 -0.40
CA SER A 256 2.32 -11.88 -1.53
C SER A 256 1.58 -12.38 -2.79
N PHE A 257 1.32 -13.69 -2.91
CA PHE A 257 0.60 -14.26 -4.04
C PHE A 257 -0.93 -14.11 -3.94
N ALA A 258 -1.48 -13.99 -2.72
CA ALA A 258 -2.93 -13.90 -2.46
C ALA A 258 -3.66 -12.81 -3.28
N PRO A 259 -3.17 -11.57 -3.40
CA PRO A 259 -3.84 -10.53 -4.21
C PRO A 259 -3.84 -10.80 -5.72
N GLY A 260 -3.12 -11.82 -6.20
CA GLY A 260 -2.91 -12.10 -7.60
C GLY A 260 -2.09 -11.00 -8.29
N ARG A 261 -2.39 -10.74 -9.56
CA ARG A 261 -1.74 -9.65 -10.33
C ARG A 261 -2.45 -8.33 -10.05
N ILE A 262 -1.76 -7.42 -9.37
CA ILE A 262 -2.17 -6.02 -9.18
C ILE A 262 -1.11 -5.12 -9.81
N ARG A 263 -1.58 -4.05 -10.47
CA ARG A 263 -0.72 -2.94 -10.90
C ARG A 263 -0.87 -1.79 -9.93
N PHE A 264 0.25 -1.23 -9.51
CA PHE A 264 0.27 -0.06 -8.64
C PHE A 264 0.58 1.19 -9.45
N SER A 265 -0.25 2.20 -9.29
CA SER A 265 0.00 3.54 -9.79
C SER A 265 1.17 4.20 -9.05
N PRO A 266 1.87 5.19 -9.65
CA PRO A 266 2.89 5.95 -8.93
C PRO A 266 2.36 6.61 -7.65
N ALA A 267 1.10 7.05 -7.65
CA ALA A 267 0.46 7.60 -6.46
C ALA A 267 0.21 6.54 -5.38
N GLY A 268 -0.17 5.31 -5.77
CA GLY A 268 -0.31 4.17 -4.86
C GLY A 268 1.00 3.78 -4.20
N ILE A 269 2.08 3.68 -5.00
CA ILE A 269 3.43 3.40 -4.50
C ILE A 269 3.86 4.48 -3.50
N ARG A 270 3.65 5.76 -3.81
CA ARG A 270 3.97 6.86 -2.88
C ARG A 270 3.21 6.74 -1.56
N ARG A 271 1.91 6.44 -1.61
CA ARG A 271 1.09 6.24 -0.39
C ARG A 271 1.60 5.06 0.44
N GLY A 272 1.94 3.94 -0.20
CA GLY A 272 2.54 2.78 0.47
C GLY A 272 3.87 3.12 1.12
N VAL A 273 4.77 3.81 0.40
CA VAL A 273 6.05 4.25 0.97
C VAL A 273 5.87 5.17 2.18
N ARG A 274 4.93 6.12 2.13
CA ARG A 274 4.65 7.00 3.28
C ARG A 274 4.09 6.22 4.47
N LEU A 275 3.22 5.25 4.23
CA LEU A 275 2.68 4.36 5.27
C LEU A 275 3.80 3.52 5.91
N TYR A 276 4.68 2.92 5.09
CA TYR A 276 5.82 2.14 5.55
C TYR A 276 6.84 2.97 6.34
N GLN A 277 7.18 4.17 5.84
CA GLN A 277 8.05 5.10 6.54
C GLN A 277 7.47 5.55 7.89
N ALA A 278 6.15 5.72 7.98
CA ALA A 278 5.49 6.02 9.24
C ALA A 278 5.65 4.87 10.24
N MET A 279 5.49 3.61 9.83
CA MET A 279 5.72 2.47 10.73
C MET A 279 7.16 2.43 11.23
N LEU A 280 8.14 2.56 10.32
CA LEU A 280 9.55 2.62 10.71
C LEU A 280 9.86 3.81 11.61
N LEU A 281 9.26 4.97 11.36
CA LEU A 281 9.46 6.15 12.21
C LEU A 281 8.91 5.90 13.62
N MET A 282 7.68 5.39 13.74
CA MET A 282 7.09 5.09 15.04
C MET A 282 7.92 4.08 15.82
N PHE A 283 8.20 2.90 15.24
CA PHE A 283 8.99 1.88 15.92
C PHE A 283 10.45 2.29 16.13
N GLY A 284 11.04 3.09 15.22
CA GLY A 284 12.37 3.65 15.39
C GLY A 284 12.46 4.69 16.52
N LEU A 285 11.42 5.50 16.73
CA LEU A 285 11.37 6.42 17.88
C LEU A 285 11.15 5.66 19.20
N ILE A 286 10.31 4.62 19.18
CA ILE A 286 10.09 3.76 20.32
C ILE A 286 11.38 3.01 20.69
N SER A 287 12.11 2.49 19.69
CA SER A 287 13.35 1.75 19.92
C SER A 287 14.45 2.61 20.55
N LEU A 288 14.55 3.90 20.18
CA LEU A 288 15.44 4.84 20.88
C LEU A 288 15.07 5.00 22.36
N ARG A 289 13.77 5.12 22.65
CA ARG A 289 13.26 5.25 24.03
C ARG A 289 13.56 4.01 24.86
N ASP A 290 13.47 2.84 24.23
CA ASP A 290 13.62 1.54 24.91
C ASP A 290 15.08 1.03 24.90
N GLY A 291 16.05 1.85 24.47
CA GLY A 291 17.48 1.51 24.54
C GLY A 291 17.99 0.58 23.43
N LEU A 292 17.31 0.57 22.28
CA LEU A 292 17.59 -0.27 21.11
C LEU A 292 18.11 0.57 19.92
N PRO A 293 19.30 1.19 20.01
CA PRO A 293 19.76 2.18 19.03
C PRO A 293 19.96 1.61 17.62
N LEU A 294 20.34 0.34 17.48
CA LEU A 294 20.54 -0.27 16.17
C LEU A 294 19.21 -0.44 15.42
N CYS A 295 18.10 -0.72 16.11
CA CYS A 295 16.76 -0.72 15.51
C CYS A 295 16.41 0.68 14.96
N ALA A 296 16.76 1.76 15.66
CA ALA A 296 16.54 3.12 15.19
C ALA A 296 17.39 3.45 13.94
N LEU A 297 18.64 2.98 13.88
CA LEU A 297 19.49 3.12 12.70
C LEU A 297 18.94 2.33 11.51
N ILE A 298 18.47 1.10 11.72
CA ILE A 298 17.83 0.28 10.69
C ILE A 298 16.55 0.96 10.19
N ALA A 299 15.74 1.52 11.09
CA ALA A 299 14.54 2.27 10.73
C ALA A 299 14.88 3.49 9.86
N ALA A 300 15.89 4.29 10.26
CA ALA A 300 16.34 5.44 9.48
C ALA A 300 16.85 5.03 8.09
N ALA A 301 17.68 3.97 8.01
CA ALA A 301 18.17 3.43 6.75
C ALA A 301 17.01 2.93 5.86
N GLY A 302 16.04 2.23 6.44
CA GLY A 302 14.84 1.76 5.75
C GLY A 302 13.97 2.90 5.20
N ILE A 303 13.82 3.98 5.96
CA ILE A 303 13.10 5.19 5.52
C ILE A 303 13.80 5.81 4.30
N LEU A 304 15.13 5.94 4.34
CA LEU A 304 15.93 6.48 3.25
C LEU A 304 15.90 5.57 2.01
N LEU A 305 15.97 4.26 2.19
CA LEU A 305 15.87 3.28 1.12
C LEU A 305 14.50 3.35 0.43
N ALA A 306 13.42 3.43 1.20
CA ALA A 306 12.06 3.58 0.69
C ALA A 306 11.88 4.91 -0.07
N GLU A 307 12.48 6.00 0.43
CA GLU A 307 12.46 7.31 -0.22
C GLU A 307 13.24 7.31 -1.55
N GLY A 308 14.44 6.74 -1.56
CA GLY A 308 15.29 6.63 -2.75
C GLY A 308 14.57 5.93 -3.90
N ARG A 309 13.74 4.92 -3.59
CA ARG A 309 12.90 4.22 -4.57
C ARG A 309 11.90 5.16 -5.25
N VAL A 310 11.19 6.00 -4.48
CA VAL A 310 10.21 6.96 -5.03
C VAL A 310 10.92 7.98 -5.92
N ARG A 311 12.04 8.53 -5.45
CA ARG A 311 12.82 9.53 -6.20
C ARG A 311 13.34 8.97 -7.52
N HIS A 312 13.87 7.74 -7.52
CA HIS A 312 14.34 7.08 -8.73
C HIS A 312 13.20 6.83 -9.73
N ALA A 313 12.02 6.42 -9.26
CA ALA A 313 10.84 6.25 -10.11
C ALA A 313 10.38 7.58 -10.74
N SER A 314 10.35 8.67 -9.96
CA SER A 314 10.01 10.01 -10.46
C SER A 314 11.00 10.55 -11.48
N ARG A 315 12.31 10.36 -11.27
CA ARG A 315 13.37 10.77 -12.22
C ARG A 315 13.25 10.07 -13.57
N ARG A 316 12.99 8.76 -13.57
CA ARG A 316 12.77 7.99 -14.82
C ARG A 316 11.54 8.43 -15.60
N GLN A 317 10.51 8.92 -14.91
CA GLN A 317 9.32 9.44 -15.55
C GLN A 317 9.56 10.82 -16.17
N ALA A 318 10.30 11.70 -15.48
CA ALA A 318 10.69 13.00 -15.99
C ALA A 318 11.61 12.90 -17.21
N ALA A 319 12.54 11.95 -17.23
CA ALA A 319 13.45 11.72 -18.36
C ALA A 319 12.79 11.12 -19.63
N ARG A 320 11.48 10.84 -19.59
CA ARG A 320 10.69 10.31 -20.72
C ARG A 320 9.73 11.33 -21.33
N VAL A 321 9.66 12.53 -20.76
CA VAL A 321 8.87 13.69 -21.23
C VAL A 321 9.84 14.65 -21.90
#